data_AF-A0A2A5SWU3-F1
#
_entry.id   AF-A0A2A5SWU3-F1
#
_cell.length_a   1.000
_cell.length_b   1.000
_cell.length_c   1.000
_cell.angle_alpha   90.00
_cell.angle_beta   90.00
_cell.angle_gamma   90.00
#
_symmetry.space_group_name_H-M   'P 1'
#
loop_
_entity.id
_entity.type
_entity.pdbx_description
1 polymer ?
#
loop_
_entity_poly.entity_id
_entity_poly.type
_entity_poly.pdbx_seq_one_letter_code
_entity_poly.pdbx_strand_id
1 'polypeptide(L)'
;MDLRTDGIQKQFHIYVLIPCLNEELVIQTTLRSILKNNYKNLVVTVIDDASDDRSLEKISEINDSRLNVLRRIKPNAQKGKGTALNWAYYQISEQIQAKGIAPEEVLIAIIDADTKLETDYFEKVNRAFNYDDKLTGLQSKVRVANLLKDSSQDLEFSEIINATQMFRTLTNTVAFGGNGQFCKLSTLQALNEEPWTDSLVEDFDLSTRLFLSDIEVKNAQYDDIYIEQTGIINDNEALVKQRVRWAQGNIQSSKYIVPTIRSKNLVWKQKFEILMTLFKPWLMGIEYIIVIYTMIMIINSAILTGITQSLKIVVILFIVMFIYIIIVNFVWALLYNRGKNNEKMKAWDVLKDTANLTKFLLILTQIYPQSAIRFFNSKNDWVKTNRQEESIDKNLNEDKK
;
A
#
# COMPACT_ATOMS: atom_id res chain seq x y z
N MET A 1 14.49 6.49 -13.77
CA MET A 1 15.77 7.14 -13.48
C MET A 1 16.84 6.29 -14.15
N ASP A 2 17.85 6.85 -14.83
CA ASP A 2 18.91 6.02 -15.43
C ASP A 2 19.88 5.62 -14.31
N LEU A 3 19.49 4.63 -13.49
CA LEU A 3 20.29 4.05 -12.40
C LEU A 3 21.41 3.20 -13.00
N ARG A 4 22.36 3.85 -13.68
CA ARG A 4 23.58 3.21 -14.19
C ARG A 4 24.40 2.66 -13.02
N THR A 5 25.18 1.63 -13.31
CA THR A 5 26.05 0.89 -12.36
C THR A 5 27.18 1.71 -11.76
N ASP A 6 27.34 2.95 -12.20
CA ASP A 6 28.46 3.82 -11.90
C ASP A 6 28.19 4.51 -10.55
N GLY A 7 28.59 3.87 -9.44
CA GLY A 7 28.43 4.48 -8.10
C GLY A 7 27.96 3.57 -6.97
N ILE A 8 27.94 2.23 -7.13
CA ILE A 8 27.68 1.33 -6.00
C ILE A 8 28.92 1.35 -5.07
N GLN A 9 28.79 2.02 -3.93
CA GLN A 9 29.83 2.08 -2.90
C GLN A 9 29.61 1.03 -1.80
N LYS A 10 28.35 0.68 -1.53
CA LYS A 10 27.94 -0.23 -0.47
C LYS A 10 26.99 -1.29 -0.99
N GLN A 11 27.15 -2.51 -0.48
CA GLN A 11 26.20 -3.59 -0.71
C GLN A 11 25.40 -3.84 0.58
N PHE A 12 24.21 -3.26 0.64
CA PHE A 12 23.37 -3.34 1.83
C PHE A 12 23.00 -4.79 2.18
N HIS A 13 22.84 -5.07 3.47
CA HIS A 13 22.25 -6.33 3.94
C HIS A 13 20.74 -6.20 3.96
N ILE A 14 20.04 -6.96 3.11
CA ILE A 14 18.59 -6.88 2.98
C ILE A 14 17.95 -8.07 3.70
N TYR A 15 17.19 -7.77 4.76
CA TYR A 15 16.40 -8.74 5.51
C TYR A 15 14.93 -8.58 5.17
N VAL A 16 14.40 -9.50 4.37
CA VAL A 16 12.99 -9.56 3.98
C VAL A 16 12.20 -10.28 5.06
N LEU A 17 11.15 -9.64 5.57
CA LEU A 17 10.20 -10.19 6.51
C LEU A 17 8.86 -10.42 5.79
N ILE A 18 8.39 -11.67 5.82
CA ILE A 18 7.14 -12.09 5.19
C ILE A 18 6.17 -12.54 6.27
N PRO A 19 5.19 -11.70 6.68
CA PRO A 19 4.14 -12.15 7.59
C PRO A 19 3.29 -13.22 6.91
N CYS A 20 3.08 -14.35 7.59
CA CYS A 20 2.37 -15.50 7.05
C CYS A 20 1.35 -16.01 8.07
N LEU A 21 0.08 -16.08 7.66
CA LEU A 21 -1.00 -16.68 8.44
C LEU A 21 -2.00 -17.26 7.44
N ASN A 22 -1.95 -18.55 7.14
CA ASN A 22 -2.79 -19.19 6.14
C ASN A 22 -2.63 -18.60 4.72
N GLU A 23 -1.47 -18.84 4.12
CA GLU A 23 -1.03 -18.34 2.81
C GLU A 23 -0.64 -19.48 1.85
N GLU A 24 -1.18 -20.71 2.04
CA GLU A 24 -0.78 -21.90 1.28
C GLU A 24 -0.91 -21.75 -0.25
N LEU A 25 -1.83 -20.90 -0.71
CA LEU A 25 -2.13 -20.66 -2.12
C LEU A 25 -1.07 -19.80 -2.83
N VAL A 26 -0.33 -18.97 -2.08
CA VAL A 26 0.48 -17.88 -2.66
C VAL A 26 1.94 -17.91 -2.23
N ILE A 27 2.23 -18.37 -1.00
CA ILE A 27 3.55 -18.24 -0.36
C ILE A 27 4.68 -18.85 -1.18
N GLN A 28 4.43 -20.00 -1.82
CA GLN A 28 5.46 -20.68 -2.61
C GLN A 28 5.87 -19.85 -3.85
N THR A 29 4.89 -19.23 -4.52
CA THR A 29 5.13 -18.36 -5.68
C THR A 29 5.93 -17.13 -5.28
N THR A 30 5.56 -16.50 -4.16
CA THR A 30 6.28 -15.35 -3.60
C THR A 30 7.72 -15.70 -3.25
N LEU A 31 7.94 -16.77 -2.48
CA LEU A 31 9.29 -17.22 -2.10
C LEU A 31 10.14 -17.55 -3.33
N ARG A 32 9.61 -18.26 -4.32
CA ARG A 32 10.34 -18.55 -5.57
C ARG A 32 10.71 -17.28 -6.33
N SER A 33 9.82 -16.28 -6.37
CA SER A 33 10.10 -15.00 -7.04
C SER A 33 11.21 -14.21 -6.33
N ILE A 34 11.19 -14.17 -5.00
CA ILE A 34 12.21 -13.51 -4.18
C ILE A 34 13.55 -14.22 -4.36
N LEU A 35 13.59 -15.55 -4.20
CA LEU A 35 14.82 -16.34 -4.24
C LEU A 35 15.42 -16.45 -5.64
N LYS A 36 14.67 -16.17 -6.71
CA LYS A 36 15.23 -16.06 -8.07
C LYS A 36 16.16 -14.84 -8.22
N ASN A 37 16.09 -13.86 -7.33
CA ASN A 37 17.05 -12.75 -7.30
C ASN A 37 18.40 -13.24 -6.78
N ASN A 38 19.48 -12.98 -7.54
CA ASN A 38 20.85 -13.37 -7.16
C ASN A 38 21.57 -12.32 -6.30
N TYR A 39 20.84 -11.66 -5.38
CA TYR A 39 21.42 -10.64 -4.50
C TYR A 39 22.20 -11.29 -3.35
N LYS A 40 23.48 -10.94 -3.22
CA LYS A 40 24.43 -11.63 -2.32
C LYS A 40 24.07 -11.53 -0.83
N ASN A 41 23.67 -10.34 -0.38
CA ASN A 41 23.41 -10.05 1.04
C ASN A 41 21.91 -10.12 1.36
N LEU A 42 21.19 -11.07 0.76
CA LEU A 42 19.75 -11.27 0.96
C LEU A 42 19.47 -12.35 2.01
N VAL A 43 18.62 -12.03 2.97
CA VAL A 43 18.04 -12.99 3.93
C VAL A 43 16.52 -12.88 3.85
N VAL A 44 15.83 -14.01 3.71
CA VAL A 44 14.37 -14.07 3.62
C VAL A 44 13.84 -14.78 4.84
N THR A 45 13.00 -14.12 5.62
CA THR A 45 12.43 -14.68 6.85
C THR A 45 10.91 -14.69 6.77
N VAL A 46 10.34 -15.89 6.73
CA VAL A 46 8.89 -16.07 6.86
C VAL A 46 8.54 -16.09 8.35
N ILE A 47 7.53 -15.32 8.72
CA ILE A 47 7.00 -15.24 10.08
C ILE A 47 5.66 -15.97 10.09
N ASP A 48 5.69 -17.27 10.37
CA ASP A 48 4.47 -18.06 10.52
C ASP A 48 3.78 -17.70 11.85
N ASP A 49 2.59 -17.13 11.76
CA ASP A 49 1.82 -16.67 12.90
C ASP A 49 0.82 -17.72 13.41
N ALA A 50 1.30 -18.98 13.49
CA ALA A 50 0.51 -20.17 13.77
C ALA A 50 -0.57 -20.45 12.71
N SER A 51 -0.15 -20.64 11.45
CA SER A 51 -1.02 -21.11 10.38
C SER A 51 -1.61 -22.49 10.69
N ASP A 52 -2.84 -22.73 10.26
CA ASP A 52 -3.55 -24.02 10.38
C ASP A 52 -3.82 -24.70 9.01
N ASP A 53 -3.39 -24.07 7.93
CA ASP A 53 -3.37 -24.62 6.57
C ASP A 53 -2.00 -25.26 6.22
N ARG A 54 -1.76 -25.56 4.93
CA ARG A 54 -0.52 -26.17 4.46
C ARG A 54 0.61 -25.16 4.22
N SER A 55 0.54 -23.93 4.72
CA SER A 55 1.58 -22.91 4.50
C SER A 55 2.97 -23.40 4.88
N LEU A 56 3.10 -24.01 6.06
CA LEU A 56 4.39 -24.53 6.55
C LEU A 56 4.92 -25.69 5.69
N GLU A 57 4.03 -26.59 5.23
CA GLU A 57 4.39 -27.66 4.30
C GLU A 57 4.95 -27.07 3.00
N LYS A 58 4.24 -26.09 2.41
CA LYS A 58 4.65 -25.40 1.17
C LYS A 58 5.98 -24.67 1.30
N ILE A 59 6.23 -24.04 2.44
CA ILE A 59 7.51 -23.37 2.73
C ILE A 59 8.64 -24.42 2.82
N SER A 60 8.39 -25.56 3.48
CA SER A 60 9.40 -26.62 3.65
C SER A 60 9.83 -27.31 2.35
N GLU A 61 9.01 -27.23 1.29
CA GLU A 61 9.35 -27.70 -0.06
C GLU A 61 10.45 -26.85 -0.74
N ILE A 62 10.78 -25.67 -0.20
CA ILE A 62 11.80 -24.77 -0.75
C ILE A 62 13.10 -24.94 0.04
N ASN A 63 14.14 -25.46 -0.64
CA ASN A 63 15.47 -25.59 -0.07
C ASN A 63 16.40 -24.48 -0.60
N ASP A 64 16.57 -23.41 0.18
CA ASP A 64 17.50 -22.31 -0.10
C ASP A 64 18.13 -21.82 1.20
N SER A 65 19.45 -21.63 1.22
CA SER A 65 20.21 -21.24 2.42
C SER A 65 19.91 -19.83 2.92
N ARG A 66 19.24 -19.00 2.11
CA ARG A 66 18.80 -17.65 2.48
C ARG A 66 17.43 -17.62 3.15
N LEU A 67 16.68 -18.72 3.10
CA LEU A 67 15.32 -18.82 3.62
C LEU A 67 15.33 -19.30 5.09
N ASN A 68 14.75 -18.49 5.96
CA ASN A 68 14.51 -18.79 7.37
C ASN A 68 13.01 -18.78 7.66
N VAL A 69 12.60 -19.57 8.66
CA VAL A 69 11.22 -19.58 9.14
C VAL A 69 11.22 -19.35 10.65
N LEU A 70 10.57 -18.28 11.08
CA LEU A 70 10.28 -18.02 12.48
C LEU A 70 8.83 -18.37 12.76
N ARG A 71 8.58 -19.19 13.78
CA ARG A 71 7.24 -19.69 14.11
C ARG A 71 6.77 -19.13 15.42
N ARG A 72 5.62 -18.45 15.41
CA ARG A 72 4.91 -18.01 16.62
C ARG A 72 3.95 -19.10 17.05
N ILE A 73 3.73 -19.23 18.36
CA ILE A 73 2.81 -20.21 18.94
C ILE A 73 1.72 -19.51 19.77
N LYS A 74 0.52 -20.09 19.81
CA LYS A 74 -0.57 -19.62 20.67
C LYS A 74 -0.16 -19.75 22.16
N PRO A 75 -0.58 -18.84 23.05
CA PRO A 75 -1.54 -17.74 22.84
C PRO A 75 -0.92 -16.45 22.28
N ASN A 76 0.39 -16.43 21.99
CA ASN A 76 1.11 -15.24 21.54
C ASN A 76 1.00 -15.00 20.03
N ALA A 77 0.63 -16.02 19.26
CA ALA A 77 0.35 -15.94 17.83
C ALA A 77 -1.06 -15.36 17.51
N GLN A 78 -1.28 -14.94 16.27
CA GLN A 78 -2.54 -14.39 15.73
C GLN A 78 -3.03 -13.14 16.48
N LYS A 79 -2.07 -12.25 16.81
CA LYS A 79 -2.33 -10.95 17.49
C LYS A 79 -2.32 -9.75 16.54
N GLY A 80 -2.15 -10.00 15.24
CA GLY A 80 -2.07 -8.98 14.20
C GLY A 80 -0.68 -8.92 13.55
N LYS A 81 -0.65 -8.39 12.32
CA LYS A 81 0.56 -8.27 11.51
C LYS A 81 1.66 -7.49 12.23
N GLY A 82 1.35 -6.34 12.81
CA GLY A 82 2.32 -5.51 13.54
C GLY A 82 3.02 -6.27 14.68
N THR A 83 2.29 -7.01 15.50
CA THR A 83 2.87 -7.81 16.60
C THR A 83 3.79 -8.93 16.08
N ALA A 84 3.42 -9.58 14.97
CA ALA A 84 4.27 -10.59 14.34
C ALA A 84 5.58 -9.97 13.80
N LEU A 85 5.47 -8.80 13.17
CA LEU A 85 6.61 -8.05 12.64
C LEU A 85 7.55 -7.56 13.77
N ASN A 86 7.03 -6.98 14.86
CA ASN A 86 7.85 -6.56 16.00
C ASN A 86 8.62 -7.75 16.59
N TRP A 87 7.95 -8.88 16.79
CA TRP A 87 8.58 -10.09 17.33
C TRP A 87 9.75 -10.56 16.46
N ALA A 88 9.55 -10.64 15.15
CA ALA A 88 10.61 -11.03 14.22
C ALA A 88 11.72 -9.98 14.11
N TYR A 89 11.37 -8.70 14.14
CA TYR A 89 12.32 -7.59 14.14
C TYR A 89 13.31 -7.66 15.30
N TYR A 90 12.85 -7.97 16.51
CA TYR A 90 13.76 -8.14 17.66
C TYR A 90 14.72 -9.32 17.46
N GLN A 91 14.21 -10.47 17.02
CA GLN A 91 15.04 -11.66 16.77
C GLN A 91 16.11 -11.40 15.70
N ILE A 92 15.74 -10.70 14.62
CA ILE A 92 16.65 -10.40 13.52
C ILE A 92 17.64 -9.30 13.90
N SER A 93 17.22 -8.29 14.66
CA SER A 93 18.10 -7.24 15.18
C SER A 93 19.21 -7.82 16.06
N GLU A 94 18.88 -8.78 16.93
CA GLU A 94 19.85 -9.50 17.75
C GLU A 94 20.85 -10.30 16.88
N GLN A 95 20.37 -11.00 15.87
CA GLN A 95 21.24 -11.74 14.94
C GLN A 95 22.18 -10.82 14.15
N ILE A 96 21.70 -9.65 13.73
CA ILE A 96 22.49 -8.65 13.01
C ILE A 96 23.58 -8.09 13.93
N GLN A 97 23.22 -7.75 15.17
CA GLN A 97 24.16 -7.27 16.18
C GLN A 97 25.24 -8.31 16.47
N ALA A 98 24.87 -9.58 16.62
CA ALA A 98 25.80 -10.68 16.85
C ALA A 98 26.79 -10.90 15.68
N LYS A 99 26.37 -10.57 14.44
CA LYS A 99 27.23 -10.60 13.25
C LYS A 99 28.13 -9.37 13.13
N GLY A 100 27.97 -8.35 13.97
CA GLY A 100 28.73 -7.10 13.92
C GLY A 100 28.43 -6.25 12.69
N ILE A 101 27.25 -6.41 12.09
CA ILE A 101 26.83 -5.61 10.92
C ILE A 101 26.26 -4.27 11.43
N ALA A 102 26.74 -3.18 10.87
CA ALA A 102 26.30 -1.85 11.25
C ALA A 102 24.81 -1.62 10.87
N PRO A 103 23.94 -1.12 11.77
CA PRO A 103 22.51 -0.93 11.50
C PRO A 103 22.19 -0.04 10.29
N GLU A 104 23.05 0.92 9.97
CA GLU A 104 22.93 1.80 8.80
C GLU A 104 23.20 1.11 7.46
N GLU A 105 23.83 -0.07 7.48
CA GLU A 105 24.10 -0.91 6.30
C GLU A 105 23.04 -2.01 6.11
N VAL A 106 22.01 -2.03 6.96
CA VAL A 106 20.92 -3.00 6.92
C VAL A 106 19.63 -2.33 6.45
N LEU A 107 18.95 -3.00 5.50
CA LEU A 107 17.58 -2.68 5.11
C LEU A 107 16.64 -3.78 5.61
N ILE A 108 15.67 -3.40 6.45
CA ILE A 108 14.54 -4.26 6.82
C ILE A 108 13.45 -4.04 5.78
N ALA A 109 13.05 -5.11 5.09
CA ALA A 109 12.03 -5.08 4.06
C ALA A 109 10.79 -5.84 4.51
N ILE A 110 9.59 -5.29 4.30
CA ILE A 110 8.33 -6.01 4.52
C ILE A 110 7.70 -6.32 3.17
N ILE A 111 7.47 -7.61 2.92
CA ILE A 111 6.87 -8.11 1.68
C ILE A 111 5.75 -9.07 2.06
N ASP A 112 4.54 -8.83 1.53
CA ASP A 112 3.41 -9.72 1.78
C ASP A 112 3.55 -11.06 1.05
N ALA A 113 2.87 -12.08 1.56
CA ALA A 113 2.96 -13.46 1.10
C ALA A 113 2.35 -13.72 -0.30
N ASP A 114 1.72 -12.70 -0.91
CA ASP A 114 1.12 -12.69 -2.24
C ASP A 114 1.83 -11.77 -3.23
N THR A 115 3.10 -11.45 -2.96
CA THR A 115 3.91 -10.57 -3.80
C THR A 115 4.78 -11.34 -4.80
N LYS A 116 4.90 -10.81 -6.02
CA LYS A 116 5.85 -11.21 -7.06
C LYS A 116 6.84 -10.09 -7.36
N LEU A 117 8.09 -10.48 -7.58
CA LEU A 117 9.21 -9.56 -7.83
C LEU A 117 9.93 -9.88 -9.15
N GLU A 118 10.49 -8.84 -9.78
CA GLU A 118 11.46 -8.99 -10.86
C GLU A 118 12.79 -9.56 -10.36
N THR A 119 13.62 -10.11 -11.26
CA THR A 119 14.89 -10.77 -10.93
C THR A 119 16.02 -9.81 -10.54
N ASP A 120 15.87 -8.52 -10.82
CA ASP A 120 16.81 -7.45 -10.50
C ASP A 120 16.27 -6.49 -9.43
N TYR A 121 15.18 -6.85 -8.75
CA TYR A 121 14.46 -5.98 -7.82
C TYR A 121 15.34 -5.47 -6.68
N PHE A 122 16.03 -6.37 -5.96
CA PHE A 122 16.90 -5.98 -4.85
C PHE A 122 18.14 -5.19 -5.29
N GLU A 123 18.59 -5.43 -6.52
CA GLU A 123 19.69 -4.67 -7.12
C GLU A 123 19.27 -3.22 -7.38
N LYS A 124 18.06 -2.99 -7.91
CA LYS A 124 17.50 -1.64 -8.06
C LYS A 124 17.33 -0.93 -6.71
N VAL A 125 16.85 -1.64 -5.69
CA VAL A 125 16.75 -1.09 -4.31
C VAL A 125 18.13 -0.70 -3.79
N ASN A 126 19.13 -1.56 -3.92
CA ASN A 126 20.50 -1.26 -3.51
C ASN A 126 21.04 0.00 -4.22
N ARG A 127 20.80 0.14 -5.52
CA ARG A 127 21.19 1.34 -6.28
C ARG A 127 20.48 2.60 -5.78
N ALA A 128 19.20 2.53 -5.45
CA ALA A 128 18.47 3.68 -4.90
C ALA A 128 19.09 4.19 -3.59
N PHE A 129 19.45 3.28 -2.67
CA PHE A 129 20.10 3.65 -1.41
C PHE A 129 21.56 4.11 -1.56
N ASN A 130 22.26 3.68 -2.62
CA ASN A 130 23.60 4.21 -2.95
C ASN A 130 23.54 5.56 -3.67
N TYR A 131 22.47 5.81 -4.42
CA TYR A 131 22.28 7.08 -5.14
C TYR A 131 22.00 8.24 -4.18
N ASP A 132 21.34 7.97 -3.06
CA ASP A 132 20.94 8.96 -2.07
C ASP A 132 21.26 8.47 -0.66
N ASP A 133 22.43 8.83 -0.15
CA ASP A 133 22.89 8.41 1.20
C ASP A 133 21.94 8.85 2.33
N LYS A 134 21.16 9.92 2.10
CA LYS A 134 20.16 10.42 3.04
C LYS A 134 18.88 9.58 3.06
N LEU A 135 18.67 8.68 2.11
CA LEU A 135 17.48 7.84 2.04
C LEU A 135 17.44 6.93 3.28
N THR A 136 16.35 7.04 4.04
CA THR A 136 16.09 6.22 5.24
C THR A 136 15.10 5.11 4.97
N GLY A 137 14.27 5.27 3.94
CA GLY A 137 13.28 4.29 3.55
C GLY A 137 12.85 4.39 2.10
N LEU A 138 12.34 3.29 1.56
CA LEU A 138 11.87 3.18 0.19
C LEU A 138 10.52 2.46 0.18
N GLN A 139 9.52 3.02 -0.48
CA GLN A 139 8.28 2.32 -0.81
C GLN A 139 8.33 1.94 -2.29
N SER A 140 8.12 0.66 -2.59
CA SER A 140 7.99 0.21 -3.97
C SER A 140 6.64 0.65 -4.54
N LYS A 141 6.62 0.95 -5.83
CA LYS A 141 5.36 1.07 -6.57
C LYS A 141 4.63 -0.27 -6.50
N VAL A 142 3.33 -0.24 -6.24
CA VAL A 142 2.50 -1.45 -6.26
C VAL A 142 1.80 -1.52 -7.61
N ARG A 143 1.81 -2.70 -8.22
CA ARG A 143 0.96 -3.08 -9.33
C ARG A 143 0.08 -4.24 -8.91
N VAL A 144 -1.12 -4.30 -9.43
CA VAL A 144 -2.04 -5.40 -9.15
C VAL A 144 -2.06 -6.30 -10.37
N ALA A 145 -1.66 -7.56 -10.18
CA ALA A 145 -1.73 -8.56 -11.24
C ALA A 145 -3.17 -8.67 -11.73
N ASN A 146 -3.43 -8.22 -12.95
CA ASN A 146 -4.77 -8.21 -13.51
C ASN A 146 -5.12 -9.59 -14.06
N LEU A 147 -5.59 -10.47 -13.18
CA LEU A 147 -6.00 -11.83 -13.51
C LEU A 147 -7.38 -11.88 -14.22
N LEU A 148 -8.02 -10.73 -14.47
CA LEU A 148 -9.34 -10.59 -15.09
C LEU A 148 -9.41 -9.44 -16.13
N LYS A 149 -10.63 -9.13 -16.60
CA LYS A 149 -10.94 -8.00 -17.49
C LYS A 149 -11.13 -6.66 -16.78
N ASP A 150 -11.05 -6.59 -15.45
CA ASP A 150 -11.26 -5.38 -14.64
C ASP A 150 -9.94 -4.88 -14.04
N SER A 151 -9.39 -3.84 -14.66
CA SER A 151 -8.14 -3.17 -14.33
C SER A 151 -8.27 -2.15 -13.19
N SER A 152 -9.44 -1.95 -12.58
CA SER A 152 -9.69 -0.82 -11.67
C SER A 152 -8.75 -0.76 -10.47
N GLN A 153 -8.44 -1.91 -9.86
CA GLN A 153 -7.49 -1.98 -8.75
C GLN A 153 -6.06 -1.67 -9.22
N ASP A 154 -5.63 -2.23 -10.35
CA ASP A 154 -4.30 -1.94 -10.89
C ASP A 154 -4.17 -0.46 -11.26
N LEU A 155 -5.19 0.13 -11.89
CA LEU A 155 -5.24 1.56 -12.20
C LEU A 155 -5.16 2.43 -10.92
N GLU A 156 -5.92 2.07 -9.88
CA GLU A 156 -5.84 2.76 -8.57
C GLU A 156 -4.41 2.74 -8.03
N PHE A 157 -3.73 1.61 -8.06
CA PHE A 157 -2.38 1.46 -7.53
C PHE A 157 -1.29 2.06 -8.42
N SER A 158 -1.30 1.75 -9.72
CA SER A 158 -0.26 2.09 -10.68
C SER A 158 -0.27 3.57 -11.06
N GLU A 159 -1.43 4.23 -10.99
CA GLU A 159 -1.61 5.64 -11.35
C GLU A 159 -1.97 6.51 -10.15
N ILE A 160 -3.12 6.29 -9.49
CA ILE A 160 -3.65 7.24 -8.50
C ILE A 160 -2.79 7.26 -7.23
N ILE A 161 -2.51 6.07 -6.67
CA ILE A 161 -1.63 5.91 -5.51
C ILE A 161 -0.20 6.25 -5.89
N ASN A 162 0.28 5.81 -7.06
CA ASN A 162 1.60 6.17 -7.56
C ASN A 162 1.79 7.69 -7.65
N ALA A 163 0.84 8.43 -8.22
CA ALA A 163 0.90 9.90 -8.29
C ALA A 163 0.96 10.54 -6.91
N THR A 164 0.21 10.01 -5.94
CA THR A 164 0.26 10.46 -4.54
C THR A 164 1.66 10.23 -3.94
N GLN A 165 2.25 9.04 -4.16
CA GLN A 165 3.60 8.73 -3.67
C GLN A 165 4.68 9.53 -4.40
N MET A 166 4.51 9.84 -5.69
CA MET A 166 5.41 10.72 -6.43
C MET A 166 5.39 12.15 -5.91
N PHE A 167 4.21 12.67 -5.56
CA PHE A 167 4.11 13.95 -4.86
C PHE A 167 4.82 13.89 -3.50
N ARG A 168 4.71 12.77 -2.77
CA ARG A 168 5.42 12.55 -1.51
C ARG A 168 6.94 12.43 -1.66
N THR A 169 7.45 11.91 -2.79
CA THR A 169 8.90 11.94 -3.08
C THR A 169 9.42 13.38 -3.16
N LEU A 170 8.65 14.31 -3.76
CA LEU A 170 9.04 15.73 -3.83
C LEU A 170 9.09 16.40 -2.44
N THR A 171 8.29 15.90 -1.51
CA THR A 171 8.20 16.40 -0.14
C THR A 171 9.03 15.60 0.86
N ASN A 172 9.68 14.50 0.44
CA ASN A 172 10.42 13.54 1.27
C ASN A 172 9.56 12.77 2.29
N THR A 173 8.25 12.68 2.07
CA THR A 173 7.28 12.09 3.01
C THR A 173 6.61 10.83 2.46
N VAL A 174 7.30 10.06 1.61
CA VAL A 174 6.76 8.81 1.08
C VAL A 174 6.41 7.89 2.24
N ALA A 175 5.11 7.63 2.38
CA ALA A 175 4.63 6.76 3.43
C ALA A 175 4.68 5.31 2.97
N PHE A 176 5.06 4.43 3.87
CA PHE A 176 5.03 3.00 3.66
C PHE A 176 3.60 2.48 3.54
N GLY A 177 3.43 1.46 2.71
CA GLY A 177 2.14 0.82 2.40
C GLY A 177 2.06 -0.66 2.79
N GLY A 178 2.96 -1.14 3.66
CA GLY A 178 2.86 -2.46 4.29
C GLY A 178 3.36 -3.61 3.43
N ASN A 179 3.57 -3.39 2.13
CA ASN A 179 4.09 -4.33 1.16
C ASN A 179 5.13 -3.64 0.26
N GLY A 180 6.28 -4.28 0.01
CA GLY A 180 7.37 -3.70 -0.77
C GLY A 180 8.00 -2.46 -0.15
N GLN A 181 7.99 -2.36 1.19
CA GLN A 181 8.61 -1.26 1.93
C GLN A 181 10.00 -1.67 2.43
N PHE A 182 10.94 -0.74 2.46
CA PHE A 182 12.28 -0.89 3.01
C PHE A 182 12.56 0.25 3.99
N CYS A 183 13.20 -0.05 5.11
CA CYS A 183 13.68 0.96 6.05
C CYS A 183 15.05 0.55 6.59
N LYS A 184 15.95 1.53 6.75
CA LYS A 184 17.24 1.30 7.42
C LYS A 184 16.99 0.82 8.85
N LEU A 185 17.74 -0.18 9.30
CA LEU A 185 17.60 -0.68 10.68
C LEU A 185 17.91 0.43 11.70
N SER A 186 18.93 1.26 11.44
CA SER A 186 19.24 2.43 12.28
C SER A 186 18.07 3.40 12.42
N THR A 187 17.29 3.60 11.36
CA THR A 187 16.10 4.45 11.37
C THR A 187 14.98 3.84 12.23
N LEU A 188 14.76 2.53 12.14
CA LEU A 188 13.78 1.84 13.00
C LEU A 188 14.18 1.88 14.47
N GLN A 189 15.48 1.69 14.77
CA GLN A 189 16.00 1.72 16.15
C GLN A 189 15.90 3.12 16.79
N ALA A 190 15.98 4.18 15.99
CA ALA A 190 15.88 5.56 16.49
C ALA A 190 14.49 5.95 17.02
N LEU A 191 13.44 5.17 16.71
CA LEU A 191 12.09 5.41 17.24
C LEU A 191 12.02 5.22 18.77
N ASN A 192 12.90 4.41 19.37
CA ASN A 192 12.88 4.04 20.79
C ASN A 192 11.55 3.44 21.29
N GLU A 193 10.75 2.88 20.38
CA GLU A 193 9.48 2.20 20.64
C GLU A 193 9.28 1.09 19.61
N GLU A 194 8.20 0.32 19.74
CA GLU A 194 7.85 -0.71 18.75
C GLU A 194 7.59 -0.09 17.36
N PRO A 195 8.27 -0.56 16.29
CA PRO A 195 8.07 0.00 14.95
C PRO A 195 6.65 -0.16 14.42
N TRP A 196 5.96 -1.28 14.67
CA TRP A 196 4.58 -1.48 14.20
C TRP A 196 3.59 -1.45 15.37
N THR A 197 2.70 -0.46 15.40
CA THR A 197 1.71 -0.29 16.47
C THR A 197 0.45 -1.13 16.23
N ASP A 198 -0.56 -0.97 17.09
CA ASP A 198 -1.90 -1.54 16.97
C ASP A 198 -2.82 -0.79 15.96
N SER A 199 -2.27 0.19 15.23
CA SER A 199 -2.97 0.91 14.16
C SER A 199 -3.48 -0.07 13.09
N LEU A 200 -4.68 0.18 12.56
CA LEU A 200 -5.20 -0.57 11.40
C LEU A 200 -4.42 -0.30 10.10
N VAL A 201 -3.57 0.72 10.10
CA VAL A 201 -2.59 1.09 9.06
C VAL A 201 -1.23 1.27 9.73
N GLU A 202 -0.67 0.17 10.25
CA GLU A 202 0.57 0.16 11.04
C GLU A 202 1.78 0.68 10.25
N ASP A 203 1.74 0.57 8.93
CA ASP A 203 2.73 1.04 7.97
C ASP A 203 2.76 2.58 7.81
N PHE A 204 1.59 3.18 7.61
CA PHE A 204 1.41 4.62 7.54
C PHE A 204 1.65 5.27 8.91
N ASP A 205 1.22 4.60 9.99
CA ASP A 205 1.50 5.00 11.37
C ASP A 205 3.00 5.03 11.65
N LEU A 206 3.74 3.96 11.29
CA LEU A 206 5.21 3.91 11.37
C LEU A 206 5.85 5.08 10.62
N SER A 207 5.42 5.31 9.37
CA SER A 207 5.96 6.41 8.55
C SER A 207 5.76 7.77 9.22
N THR A 208 4.56 8.01 9.74
CA THR A 208 4.21 9.29 10.39
C THR A 208 5.03 9.49 11.67
N ARG A 209 5.22 8.46 12.48
CA ARG A 209 6.07 8.54 13.69
C ARG A 209 7.54 8.75 13.35
N LEU A 210 8.05 8.10 12.30
CA LEU A 210 9.39 8.35 11.78
C LEU A 210 9.57 9.82 11.37
N PHE A 211 8.65 10.38 10.59
CA PHE A 211 8.71 11.80 10.20
C PHE A 211 8.62 12.77 11.40
N LEU A 212 7.95 12.37 12.47
CA LEU A 212 7.82 13.17 13.70
C LEU A 212 8.95 12.96 14.70
N SER A 213 9.84 11.99 14.47
CA SER A 213 10.97 11.71 15.34
C SER A 213 12.04 12.81 15.28
N ASP A 214 13.06 12.66 16.12
CA ASP A 214 14.18 13.62 16.21
C ASP A 214 15.30 13.37 15.18
N ILE A 215 15.14 12.36 14.31
CA ILE A 215 16.10 12.07 13.24
C ILE A 215 15.65 12.64 11.89
N GLU A 216 16.61 12.94 11.01
CA GLU A 216 16.30 13.30 9.61
C GLU A 216 15.79 12.05 8.88
N VAL A 217 14.50 12.03 8.54
CA VAL A 217 13.88 10.95 7.76
C VAL A 217 13.59 11.43 6.35
N LYS A 218 14.04 10.66 5.37
CA LYS A 218 13.76 10.87 3.96
C LYS A 218 13.35 9.54 3.35
N ASN A 219 12.09 9.44 2.97
CA ASN A 219 11.58 8.30 2.22
C ASN A 219 11.31 8.69 0.77
N ALA A 220 11.51 7.74 -0.14
CA ALA A 220 11.25 7.92 -1.56
C ALA A 220 10.55 6.69 -2.19
N GLN A 221 9.98 6.91 -3.37
CA GLN A 221 9.51 5.88 -4.29
C GLN A 221 10.11 6.13 -5.66
N TYR A 222 10.36 5.06 -6.41
CA TYR A 222 10.85 5.09 -7.78
C TYR A 222 9.92 4.23 -8.66
N ASP A 223 9.61 4.71 -9.86
CA ASP A 223 8.60 4.08 -10.74
C ASP A 223 9.06 2.73 -11.32
N ASP A 224 10.38 2.54 -11.45
CA ASP A 224 11.05 1.32 -11.93
C ASP A 224 11.31 0.28 -10.83
N ILE A 225 11.05 0.63 -9.56
CA ILE A 225 11.10 -0.28 -8.42
C ILE A 225 9.67 -0.59 -8.01
N TYR A 226 9.17 -1.71 -8.52
CA TYR A 226 7.79 -2.12 -8.30
C TYR A 226 7.67 -3.56 -7.84
N ILE A 227 6.56 -3.82 -7.19
CA ILE A 227 6.10 -5.16 -6.82
C ILE A 227 4.76 -5.44 -7.51
N GLU A 228 4.46 -6.71 -7.73
CA GLU A 228 3.15 -7.14 -8.18
C GLU A 228 2.45 -7.90 -7.05
N GLN A 229 1.21 -7.56 -6.75
CA GLN A 229 0.39 -8.26 -5.76
C GLN A 229 -0.90 -8.78 -6.39
N THR A 230 -1.54 -9.77 -5.77
CA THR A 230 -2.83 -10.28 -6.22
C THR A 230 -3.97 -9.35 -5.77
N GLY A 231 -4.84 -8.97 -6.71
CA GLY A 231 -6.03 -8.17 -6.41
C GLY A 231 -7.18 -8.99 -5.83
N ILE A 232 -8.17 -8.33 -5.23
CA ILE A 232 -9.41 -8.99 -4.81
C ILE A 232 -10.29 -9.24 -6.04
N ILE A 233 -10.64 -10.48 -6.31
CA ILE A 233 -11.36 -10.86 -7.54
C ILE A 233 -12.82 -11.20 -7.21
N ASN A 234 -13.76 -10.58 -7.94
CA ASN A 234 -15.20 -10.86 -7.90
C ASN A 234 -15.84 -10.82 -6.50
N ASP A 235 -15.23 -10.13 -5.54
CA ASP A 235 -15.73 -10.01 -4.17
C ASP A 235 -15.72 -8.53 -3.73
N ASN A 236 -16.82 -7.84 -4.06
CA ASN A 236 -17.00 -6.44 -3.68
C ASN A 236 -17.08 -6.26 -2.16
N GLU A 237 -17.55 -7.25 -1.42
CA GLU A 237 -17.69 -7.16 0.02
C GLU A 237 -16.30 -7.18 0.68
N ALA A 238 -15.45 -8.12 0.28
CA ALA A 238 -14.05 -8.18 0.72
C ALA A 238 -13.29 -6.90 0.33
N LEU A 239 -13.51 -6.38 -0.88
CA LEU A 239 -12.90 -5.13 -1.34
C LEU A 239 -13.31 -3.94 -0.45
N VAL A 240 -14.61 -3.78 -0.18
CA VAL A 240 -15.12 -2.70 0.68
C VAL A 240 -14.59 -2.88 2.11
N LYS A 241 -14.62 -4.09 2.67
CA LYS A 241 -14.05 -4.37 4.01
C LYS A 241 -12.58 -3.95 4.11
N GLN A 242 -11.78 -4.26 3.09
CA GLN A 242 -10.37 -3.86 3.03
C GLN A 242 -10.22 -2.32 3.01
N ARG A 243 -10.95 -1.63 2.13
CA ARG A 243 -10.86 -0.16 1.99
C ARG A 243 -11.45 0.59 3.20
N VAL A 244 -12.48 0.05 3.85
CA VAL A 244 -13.03 0.57 5.11
C VAL A 244 -12.00 0.49 6.23
N ARG A 245 -11.27 -0.63 6.35
CA ARG A 245 -10.17 -0.75 7.32
C ARG A 245 -9.12 0.34 7.12
N TRP A 246 -8.69 0.56 5.87
CA TRP A 246 -7.70 1.60 5.56
C TRP A 246 -8.22 3.00 5.86
N ALA A 247 -9.47 3.29 5.49
CA ALA A 247 -10.10 4.56 5.81
C ALA A 247 -10.21 4.77 7.33
N GLN A 248 -10.54 3.73 8.09
CA GLN A 248 -10.59 3.78 9.56
C GLN A 248 -9.21 4.02 10.17
N GLY A 249 -8.19 3.31 9.68
CA GLY A 249 -6.81 3.52 10.10
C GLY A 249 -6.32 4.95 9.85
N ASN A 250 -6.64 5.52 8.68
CA ASN A 250 -6.32 6.92 8.39
C ASN A 250 -7.04 7.89 9.35
N ILE A 251 -8.27 7.58 9.78
CA ILE A 251 -8.96 8.35 10.83
C ILE A 251 -8.22 8.23 12.16
N GLN A 252 -7.74 7.03 12.55
CA GLN A 252 -6.95 6.83 13.76
C GLN A 252 -5.65 7.66 13.76
N SER A 253 -5.01 7.81 12.60
CA SER A 253 -3.79 8.62 12.44
C SER A 253 -4.01 10.13 12.66
N SER A 254 -5.26 10.61 12.74
CA SER A 254 -5.57 12.01 13.02
C SER A 254 -4.99 12.52 14.34
N LYS A 255 -4.66 11.62 15.28
CA LYS A 255 -3.91 11.93 16.50
C LYS A 255 -2.58 12.65 16.23
N TYR A 256 -2.02 12.51 15.03
CA TYR A 256 -0.77 13.15 14.60
C TYR A 256 -0.94 14.57 14.04
N ILE A 257 -2.16 15.08 13.83
CA ILE A 257 -2.38 16.43 13.26
C ILE A 257 -1.68 17.51 14.10
N VAL A 258 -1.93 17.52 15.41
CA VAL A 258 -1.34 18.51 16.32
C VAL A 258 0.18 18.33 16.44
N PRO A 259 0.72 17.12 16.62
CA PRO A 259 2.16 16.85 16.52
C PRO A 259 2.80 17.38 15.23
N THR A 260 2.19 17.16 14.06
CA THR A 260 2.72 17.65 12.77
C THR A 260 2.76 19.17 12.70
N ILE A 261 1.71 19.86 13.16
CA ILE A 261 1.68 21.33 13.20
C ILE A 261 2.81 21.86 14.09
N ARG A 262 2.97 21.26 15.28
CA ARG A 262 3.93 21.69 16.31
C ARG A 262 5.37 21.25 16.07
N SER A 263 5.59 20.26 15.20
CA SER A 263 6.92 19.72 14.92
C SER A 263 7.87 20.82 14.46
N LYS A 264 9.06 20.86 15.06
CA LYS A 264 10.15 21.77 14.64
C LYS A 264 11.08 21.10 13.62
N ASN A 265 11.04 19.77 13.55
CA ASN A 265 11.91 18.97 12.69
C ASN A 265 11.39 18.92 11.24
N LEU A 266 10.07 19.11 11.05
CA LEU A 266 9.44 19.11 9.73
C LEU A 266 9.52 20.47 9.05
N VAL A 267 9.98 20.47 7.79
CA VAL A 267 9.89 21.64 6.91
C VAL A 267 8.48 21.83 6.38
N TRP A 268 8.15 23.04 5.89
CA TRP A 268 6.81 23.39 5.44
C TRP A 268 6.22 22.42 4.41
N LYS A 269 7.02 22.00 3.41
CA LYS A 269 6.54 21.07 2.37
C LYS A 269 6.15 19.70 2.94
N GLN A 270 6.86 19.21 3.95
CA GLN A 270 6.54 17.95 4.64
C GLN A 270 5.29 18.12 5.49
N LYS A 271 5.19 19.21 6.26
CA LYS A 271 4.00 19.52 7.05
C LYS A 271 2.75 19.60 6.17
N PHE A 272 2.85 20.31 5.04
CA PHE A 272 1.75 20.47 4.11
C PHE A 272 1.26 19.11 3.59
N GLU A 273 2.15 18.26 3.10
CA GLU A 273 1.76 16.93 2.60
C GLU A 273 1.16 16.06 3.71
N ILE A 274 1.83 15.95 4.86
CA ILE A 274 1.36 15.10 5.96
C ILE A 274 -0.01 15.58 6.44
N LEU A 275 -0.20 16.90 6.63
CA LEU A 275 -1.50 17.45 7.05
C LEU A 275 -2.58 17.22 6.00
N MET A 276 -2.29 17.39 4.71
CA MET A 276 -3.24 17.06 3.63
C MET A 276 -3.67 15.60 3.72
N THR A 277 -2.74 14.68 3.97
CA THR A 277 -3.04 13.25 4.16
C THR A 277 -3.90 13.02 5.39
N LEU A 278 -3.55 13.61 6.54
CA LEU A 278 -4.28 13.44 7.81
C LEU A 278 -5.68 14.08 7.80
N PHE A 279 -5.88 15.17 7.06
CA PHE A 279 -7.20 15.81 6.94
C PHE A 279 -8.10 15.17 5.88
N LYS A 280 -7.53 14.48 4.89
CA LYS A 280 -8.28 13.83 3.80
C LYS A 280 -9.51 13.04 4.26
N PRO A 281 -9.44 12.11 5.24
CA PRO A 281 -10.62 11.34 5.64
C PRO A 281 -11.75 12.21 6.21
N TRP A 282 -11.42 13.32 6.88
CA TRP A 282 -12.41 14.25 7.44
C TRP A 282 -13.05 15.11 6.36
N LEU A 283 -12.26 15.60 5.41
CA LEU A 283 -12.78 16.34 4.26
C LEU A 283 -13.74 15.49 3.44
N MET A 284 -13.40 14.22 3.20
CA MET A 284 -14.28 13.26 2.55
C MET A 284 -15.56 13.04 3.36
N GLY A 285 -15.46 12.86 4.69
CA GLY A 285 -16.64 12.74 5.56
C GLY A 285 -17.57 13.96 5.49
N ILE A 286 -17.01 15.17 5.51
CA ILE A 286 -17.77 16.43 5.38
C ILE A 286 -18.44 16.51 4.00
N GLU A 287 -17.74 16.17 2.93
CA GLU A 287 -18.28 16.11 1.57
C GLU A 287 -19.51 15.19 1.50
N TYR A 288 -19.47 14.00 2.10
CA TYR A 288 -20.62 13.10 2.18
C TYR A 288 -21.83 13.73 2.86
N ILE A 289 -21.62 14.40 4.00
CA ILE A 289 -22.70 15.06 4.74
C ILE A 289 -23.31 16.18 3.89
N ILE A 290 -22.48 16.97 3.21
CA ILE A 290 -22.93 18.05 2.33
C ILE A 290 -23.75 17.50 1.16
N VAL A 291 -23.31 16.43 0.51
CA VAL A 291 -24.03 15.81 -0.62
C VAL A 291 -25.38 15.26 -0.17
N ILE A 292 -25.44 14.52 0.94
CA ILE A 292 -26.69 13.97 1.49
C ILE A 292 -27.65 15.09 1.87
N TYR A 293 -27.17 16.10 2.61
CA TYR A 293 -27.98 17.25 2.99
C TYR A 293 -28.52 17.98 1.77
N THR A 294 -27.68 18.20 0.75
CA THR A 294 -28.10 18.88 -0.48
C THR A 294 -29.17 18.08 -1.22
N MET A 295 -29.06 16.74 -1.29
CA MET A 295 -30.09 15.89 -1.88
C MET A 295 -31.42 15.97 -1.14
N ILE A 296 -31.40 15.97 0.21
CA ILE A 296 -32.60 16.14 1.03
C ILE A 296 -33.24 17.51 0.75
N MET A 297 -32.44 18.57 0.68
CA MET A 297 -32.93 19.93 0.41
C MET A 297 -33.53 20.06 -1.00
N ILE A 298 -32.92 19.43 -2.00
CA ILE A 298 -33.45 19.37 -3.38
C ILE A 298 -34.82 18.70 -3.38
N ILE A 299 -34.95 17.52 -2.76
CA ILE A 299 -36.20 16.76 -2.71
C ILE A 299 -37.29 17.55 -1.96
N ASN A 300 -36.97 18.08 -0.78
CA ASN A 300 -37.91 18.86 0.01
C ASN A 300 -38.37 20.13 -0.73
N SER A 301 -37.45 20.84 -1.38
CA SER A 301 -37.80 22.02 -2.19
C SER A 301 -38.70 21.64 -3.37
N ALA A 302 -38.42 20.52 -4.06
CA ALA A 302 -39.24 20.04 -5.15
C ALA A 302 -40.67 19.70 -4.70
N ILE A 303 -40.83 19.09 -3.52
CA ILE A 303 -42.13 18.73 -2.95
C ILE A 303 -42.92 19.99 -2.55
N LEU A 304 -42.28 20.93 -1.86
CA LEU A 304 -42.95 22.10 -1.29
C LEU A 304 -43.27 23.18 -2.33
N THR A 305 -42.38 23.38 -3.30
CA THR A 305 -42.42 24.53 -4.22
C THR A 305 -42.52 24.14 -5.69
N GLY A 306 -42.53 22.84 -6.00
CA GLY A 306 -42.37 22.35 -7.37
C GLY A 306 -40.94 22.55 -7.90
N ILE A 307 -40.75 22.32 -9.19
CA ILE A 307 -39.44 22.47 -9.86
C ILE A 307 -39.21 23.94 -10.21
N THR A 308 -38.61 24.68 -9.28
CA THR A 308 -38.23 26.09 -9.45
C THR A 308 -37.00 26.25 -10.37
N GLN A 309 -36.74 27.47 -10.85
CA GLN A 309 -35.53 27.77 -11.63
C GLN A 309 -34.25 27.52 -10.83
N SER A 310 -34.25 27.88 -9.54
CA SER A 310 -33.11 27.63 -8.64
C SER A 310 -32.82 26.13 -8.52
N LEU A 311 -33.87 25.30 -8.40
CA LEU A 311 -33.71 23.85 -8.35
C LEU A 311 -33.11 23.29 -9.65
N LYS A 312 -33.54 23.79 -10.81
CA LYS A 312 -32.95 23.42 -12.11
C LYS A 312 -31.46 23.75 -12.17
N ILE A 313 -31.06 24.93 -11.69
CA ILE A 313 -29.64 25.33 -11.64
C ILE A 313 -28.84 24.35 -10.77
N VAL A 314 -29.34 24.02 -9.58
CA VAL A 314 -28.67 23.07 -8.69
C VAL A 314 -28.52 21.70 -9.35
N VAL A 315 -29.58 21.17 -9.98
CA VAL A 315 -29.51 19.90 -10.72
C VAL A 315 -28.49 19.96 -11.85
N ILE A 316 -28.43 21.06 -12.61
CA ILE A 316 -27.42 21.26 -13.66
C ILE A 316 -26.01 21.24 -13.06
N LEU A 317 -25.77 21.91 -11.93
CA LEU A 317 -24.47 21.89 -11.25
C LEU A 317 -24.07 20.47 -10.82
N PHE A 318 -25.02 19.66 -10.32
CA PHE A 318 -24.76 18.26 -10.01
C PHE A 318 -24.37 17.43 -11.24
N ILE A 319 -25.06 17.64 -12.36
CA ILE A 319 -24.73 16.96 -13.63
C ILE A 319 -23.33 17.37 -14.10
N VAL A 320 -23.00 18.66 -14.04
CA VAL A 320 -21.66 19.17 -14.40
C VAL A 320 -20.59 18.57 -13.50
N MET A 321 -20.83 18.47 -12.19
CA MET A 321 -19.91 17.83 -11.25
C MET A 321 -19.72 16.35 -11.54
N PHE A 322 -20.80 15.63 -11.88
CA PHE A 322 -20.73 14.22 -12.27
C PHE A 322 -19.93 14.02 -13.56
N ILE A 323 -20.16 14.87 -14.57
CA ILE A 323 -19.38 14.87 -15.81
C ILE A 323 -17.90 15.16 -15.52
N TYR A 324 -17.62 16.12 -14.63
CA TYR A 324 -16.25 16.43 -14.22
C TYR A 324 -15.54 15.22 -13.60
N ILE A 325 -16.22 14.46 -12.72
CA ILE A 325 -15.67 13.22 -12.15
C ILE A 325 -15.37 12.19 -13.25
N ILE A 326 -16.28 12.01 -14.22
CA ILE A 326 -16.04 11.12 -15.36
C ILE A 326 -14.83 11.57 -16.18
N ILE A 327 -14.65 12.88 -16.41
CA ILE A 327 -13.50 13.43 -17.12
C ILE A 327 -12.20 13.14 -16.35
N VAL A 328 -12.20 13.31 -15.02
CA VAL A 328 -11.04 12.98 -14.18
C VAL A 328 -10.70 11.49 -14.29
N ASN A 329 -11.70 10.61 -14.21
CA ASN A 329 -11.51 9.17 -14.37
C ASN A 329 -11.00 8.81 -15.78
N PHE A 330 -11.47 9.53 -16.80
CA PHE A 330 -10.99 9.37 -18.17
C PHE A 330 -9.52 9.76 -18.31
N VAL A 331 -9.09 10.85 -17.67
CA VAL A 331 -7.67 11.25 -17.64
C VAL A 331 -6.82 10.16 -16.98
N TRP A 332 -7.27 9.59 -15.85
CA TRP A 332 -6.54 8.48 -15.22
C TRP A 332 -6.47 7.23 -16.10
N ALA A 333 -7.59 6.85 -16.73
CA ALA A 333 -7.61 5.73 -17.67
C ALA A 333 -6.72 5.98 -18.89
N LEU A 334 -6.62 7.22 -19.37
CA LEU A 334 -5.74 7.61 -20.45
C LEU A 334 -4.26 7.47 -20.06
N LEU A 335 -3.88 7.94 -18.86
CA LEU A 335 -2.52 7.80 -18.34
C LEU A 335 -2.13 6.33 -18.16
N TYR A 336 -3.03 5.54 -17.54
CA TYR A 336 -2.86 4.10 -17.35
C TYR A 336 -2.60 3.36 -18.67
N ASN A 337 -3.42 3.60 -19.70
CA ASN A 337 -3.28 2.91 -20.98
C ASN A 337 -2.09 3.40 -21.81
N ARG A 338 -1.61 4.64 -21.60
CA ARG A 338 -0.35 5.11 -22.18
C ARG A 338 0.88 4.42 -21.57
N GLY A 339 0.82 4.05 -20.30
CA GLY A 339 1.92 3.38 -19.60
C GLY A 339 2.11 1.91 -19.97
N LYS A 340 1.15 1.28 -20.67
CA LYS A 340 1.26 -0.12 -21.14
C LYS A 340 2.21 -0.18 -22.34
N ASN A 341 3.49 -0.47 -22.08
CA ASN A 341 4.62 -0.37 -23.02
C ASN A 341 4.54 -1.17 -24.34
N ASN A 342 3.50 -1.96 -24.64
CA ASN A 342 3.55 -2.94 -25.74
C ASN A 342 2.37 -2.97 -26.72
N GLU A 343 1.35 -2.12 -26.61
CA GLU A 343 0.27 -2.08 -27.61
C GLU A 343 -0.13 -0.65 -28.01
N LYS A 344 -0.55 -0.48 -29.26
CA LYS A 344 -1.21 0.76 -29.69
C LYS A 344 -2.46 0.94 -28.84
N MET A 345 -2.44 1.97 -27.98
CA MET A 345 -3.57 2.36 -27.15
C MET A 345 -4.86 2.47 -27.99
N LYS A 346 -5.84 1.60 -27.73
CA LYS A 346 -7.15 1.68 -28.38
C LYS A 346 -8.05 2.61 -27.58
N ALA A 347 -8.79 3.46 -28.26
CA ALA A 347 -9.76 4.36 -27.61
C ALA A 347 -10.79 3.59 -26.78
N TRP A 348 -11.17 2.38 -27.23
CA TRP A 348 -12.09 1.51 -26.51
C TRP A 348 -11.56 1.07 -25.14
N ASP A 349 -10.26 0.79 -25.02
CA ASP A 349 -9.67 0.36 -23.74
C ASP A 349 -9.72 1.49 -22.71
N VAL A 350 -9.46 2.74 -23.14
CA VAL A 350 -9.58 3.93 -22.28
C VAL A 350 -11.02 4.14 -21.82
N LEU A 351 -12.00 4.04 -22.73
CA LEU A 351 -13.42 4.19 -22.38
C LEU A 351 -13.90 3.09 -21.42
N LYS A 352 -13.46 1.85 -21.67
CA LYS A 352 -13.77 0.71 -20.79
C LYS A 352 -13.16 0.90 -19.40
N ASP A 353 -11.88 1.26 -19.32
CA ASP A 353 -11.20 1.49 -18.05
C ASP A 353 -11.79 2.70 -17.30
N THR A 354 -12.25 3.74 -18.03
CA THR A 354 -12.99 4.87 -17.44
C THR A 354 -14.29 4.41 -16.78
N ALA A 355 -15.07 3.57 -17.48
CA ALA A 355 -16.33 3.05 -16.97
C ALA A 355 -16.11 2.11 -15.77
N ASN A 356 -15.10 1.23 -15.85
CA ASN A 356 -14.72 0.32 -14.77
C ASN A 356 -14.26 1.11 -13.53
N LEU A 357 -13.36 2.09 -13.68
CA LEU A 357 -12.92 2.94 -12.59
C LEU A 357 -14.08 3.71 -11.95
N THR A 358 -15.00 4.23 -12.77
CA THR A 358 -16.17 4.94 -12.24
C THR A 358 -17.06 4.00 -11.42
N LYS A 359 -17.33 2.79 -11.92
CA LYS A 359 -18.08 1.77 -11.19
C LYS A 359 -17.38 1.38 -9.88
N PHE A 360 -16.06 1.20 -9.93
CA PHE A 360 -15.22 0.88 -8.79
C PHE A 360 -15.30 1.98 -7.71
N LEU A 361 -15.12 3.24 -8.09
CA LEU A 361 -15.22 4.36 -7.16
C LEU A 361 -16.63 4.52 -6.57
N LEU A 362 -17.69 4.25 -7.37
CA LEU A 362 -19.07 4.23 -6.87
C LEU A 362 -19.27 3.17 -5.78
N ILE A 363 -18.72 1.96 -5.95
CA ILE A 363 -18.74 0.91 -4.91
C ILE A 363 -18.03 1.39 -3.64
N LEU A 364 -16.93 2.13 -3.79
CA LEU A 364 -16.14 2.65 -2.67
C LEU A 364 -16.74 3.89 -1.99
N THR A 365 -17.82 4.49 -2.51
CA THR A 365 -18.41 5.69 -1.88
C THR A 365 -18.83 5.46 -0.43
N GLN A 366 -19.21 4.23 -0.08
CA GLN A 366 -19.61 3.87 1.28
C GLN A 366 -18.46 3.77 2.30
N ILE A 367 -17.19 3.89 1.90
CA ILE A 367 -16.06 3.56 2.78
C ILE A 367 -15.92 4.52 3.97
N TYR A 368 -16.09 5.83 3.74
CA TYR A 368 -15.87 6.85 4.78
C TYR A 368 -17.00 6.91 5.82
N PRO A 369 -18.29 6.80 5.43
CA PRO A 369 -19.36 6.64 6.42
C PRO A 369 -19.17 5.39 7.30
N GLN A 370 -18.85 4.24 6.70
CA GLN A 370 -18.65 3.00 7.45
C GLN A 370 -17.42 3.06 8.37
N SER A 371 -16.31 3.63 7.89
CA SER A 371 -15.10 3.78 8.70
C SER A 371 -15.30 4.73 9.88
N ALA A 372 -16.01 5.84 9.69
CA ALA A 372 -16.37 6.76 10.77
C ALA A 372 -17.25 6.06 11.81
N ILE A 373 -18.29 5.33 11.39
CA ILE A 373 -19.16 4.56 12.30
C ILE A 373 -18.35 3.53 13.09
N ARG A 374 -17.43 2.80 12.45
CA ARG A 374 -16.58 1.83 13.14
C ARG A 374 -15.63 2.49 14.13
N PHE A 375 -15.01 3.60 13.74
CA PHE A 375 -14.10 4.38 14.57
C PHE A 375 -14.78 4.90 15.84
N PHE A 376 -15.94 5.57 15.70
CA PHE A 376 -16.68 6.11 16.85
C PHE A 376 -17.32 5.03 17.74
N ASN A 377 -17.51 3.81 17.23
CA ASN A 377 -17.94 2.65 18.01
C ASN A 377 -16.77 1.78 18.53
N SER A 378 -15.52 2.24 18.40
CA SER A 378 -14.31 1.54 18.85
C SER A 378 -14.16 0.11 18.29
N LYS A 379 -14.66 -0.16 17.08
CA LYS A 379 -14.54 -1.47 16.40
C LYS A 379 -13.21 -1.56 15.65
N ASN A 380 -12.16 -1.99 16.34
CA ASN A 380 -10.79 -2.10 15.80
C ASN A 380 -10.41 -3.54 15.40
N ASP A 381 -11.40 -4.41 15.17
CA ASP A 381 -11.18 -5.79 14.75
C ASP A 381 -10.57 -5.87 13.34
N TRP A 382 -9.53 -6.70 13.21
CA TRP A 382 -8.92 -7.05 11.94
C TRP A 382 -9.50 -8.37 11.43
N VAL A 383 -10.05 -8.35 10.21
CA VAL A 383 -10.48 -9.55 9.50
C VAL A 383 -9.59 -9.69 8.26
N LYS A 384 -8.86 -10.80 8.18
CA LYS A 384 -8.03 -11.13 7.02
C LYS A 384 -8.90 -11.33 5.78
N THR A 385 -8.49 -10.79 4.64
CA THR A 385 -9.08 -11.14 3.35
C THR A 385 -8.66 -12.56 2.96
N ASN A 386 -9.63 -13.41 2.59
CA ASN A 386 -9.34 -14.75 2.10
C ASN A 386 -8.52 -14.68 0.80
N ARG A 387 -7.49 -15.51 0.69
CA ARG A 387 -6.72 -15.61 -0.56
C ARG A 387 -7.51 -16.39 -1.59
N GLN A 388 -7.38 -15.97 -2.84
CA GLN A 388 -7.96 -16.62 -4.00
C GLN A 388 -6.82 -17.22 -4.81
N GLU A 389 -7.01 -18.42 -5.37
CA GLU A 389 -6.04 -18.99 -6.30
C GLU A 389 -5.84 -18.03 -7.47
N GLU A 390 -4.58 -17.83 -7.87
CA GLU A 390 -4.31 -17.26 -9.17
C GLU A 390 -4.82 -18.24 -10.22
N SER A 391 -6.03 -18.00 -10.76
CA SER A 391 -6.51 -18.79 -11.88
C SER A 391 -5.57 -18.52 -13.05
N ILE A 392 -4.63 -19.44 -13.30
CA ILE A 392 -3.94 -19.54 -14.57
C ILE A 392 -5.07 -19.80 -15.57
N ASP A 393 -5.46 -18.78 -16.33
CA ASP A 393 -6.40 -18.96 -17.42
C ASP A 393 -5.79 -20.00 -18.37
N LYS A 394 -6.31 -21.25 -18.31
CA LYS A 394 -5.80 -22.36 -19.13
C LYS A 394 -5.90 -22.05 -20.62
N ASN A 395 -6.71 -21.06 -21.00
CA ASN A 395 -6.92 -20.66 -22.38
C ASN A 395 -5.88 -19.65 -22.91
N LEU A 396 -5.01 -19.08 -22.06
CA LEU A 396 -3.92 -18.20 -22.53
C LEU A 396 -2.71 -18.96 -23.12
N ASN A 397 -2.68 -20.30 -22.98
CA ASN A 397 -1.62 -21.15 -23.54
C ASN A 397 -2.01 -21.87 -24.84
N GLU A 398 -3.24 -21.72 -25.34
CA GLU A 398 -3.66 -22.38 -26.59
C GLU A 398 -3.39 -21.53 -27.85
N ASP A 399 -3.16 -20.22 -27.73
CA ASP A 399 -2.84 -19.33 -28.86
C ASP A 399 -1.32 -19.17 -29.14
N LYS A 400 -0.50 -20.04 -28.56
CA LYS A 400 0.93 -20.17 -28.91
C LYS A 400 1.30 -21.63 -29.17
N LYS A 401 0.77 -22.19 -30.25
CA LYS A 401 1.38 -23.33 -30.95
C LYS A 401 1.34 -23.13 -32.44
#